data_AF-A0A7S6M5A5-F1
#
_entry.id   AF-A0A7S6M5A5-F1
#
_cell.length_a   1.000
_cell.length_b   1.000
_cell.length_c   1.000
_cell.angle_alpha   90.00
_cell.angle_beta   90.00
_cell.angle_gamma   90.00
#
_symmetry.space_group_name_H-M   'P 1'
#
loop_
_entity.id
_entity.type
_entity.pdbx_description
1 polymer ?
#
loop_
_entity_poly.entity_id
_entity_poly.type
_entity_poly.pdbx_seq_one_letter_code
_entity_poly.pdbx_strand_id
1 'polypeptide(L)'
;MPRHALSLMLVALLGAVAPGCEQRSAPDRPAASTPSASQSGAAQEREGPPPDSRTPHTRPHDAQSQDAQTRNPTSAPPNGNTAMPIAPGRFAAKELFQLARMNASGAVPDESRQSLPIPIRTREGMRVQFIFFAAVPRPNVQMLGVPQYLATLDPRNGALELLRKVTPSDFGQSHDPAQPIGPFSLPQGVTLEEFNRDLERLFAVYDELLPAFADSRASGTVDAKLRAEFVRLFGRVFEPPLAPYYKSAGAEFFNWVGVTFP
;
A
#
# COMPACT_ATOMS: atom_id res chain seq x y z
N MET A 1 -2.26 -29.16 2.12
CA MET A 1 -1.77 -27.84 2.58
C MET A 1 -1.22 -27.10 1.36
N PRO A 2 -1.91 -26.10 0.80
CA PRO A 2 -1.38 -25.39 -0.36
C PRO A 2 -0.33 -24.39 0.13
N ARG A 3 0.87 -24.48 -0.45
CA ARG A 3 1.91 -23.45 -0.33
C ARG A 3 1.45 -22.25 -1.16
N HIS A 4 0.86 -21.26 -0.51
CA HIS A 4 0.70 -19.94 -1.12
C HIS A 4 2.08 -19.33 -1.28
N ALA A 5 2.59 -19.31 -2.51
CA ALA A 5 3.69 -18.45 -2.88
C ALA A 5 3.20 -17.01 -2.70
N LEU A 6 3.57 -16.37 -1.59
CA LEU A 6 3.42 -14.93 -1.41
C LEU A 6 4.32 -14.24 -2.44
N SER A 7 3.76 -13.98 -3.62
CA SER A 7 4.35 -13.06 -4.57
C SER A 7 4.18 -11.67 -3.96
N LEU A 8 5.27 -11.10 -3.47
CA LEU A 8 5.35 -9.67 -3.16
C LEU A 8 5.29 -8.94 -4.51
N MET A 9 4.11 -8.90 -5.12
CA MET A 9 3.87 -8.18 -6.37
C MET A 9 3.86 -6.68 -6.07
N LEU A 10 5.06 -6.13 -5.89
CA LEU A 10 5.31 -4.77 -6.32
C LEU A 10 5.35 -4.83 -7.86
N VAL A 11 4.18 -4.69 -8.50
CA VAL A 11 4.08 -4.65 -9.97
C VAL A 11 4.80 -3.40 -10.45
N ALA A 12 6.09 -3.55 -10.75
CA ALA A 12 6.88 -2.58 -11.48
C ALA A 12 6.59 -2.77 -12.97
N LEU A 13 5.60 -2.04 -13.48
CA LEU A 13 5.43 -1.80 -14.92
C LEU A 13 6.54 -0.83 -15.37
N LEU A 14 7.76 -1.35 -15.56
CA LEU A 14 8.82 -0.66 -16.28
C LEU A 14 8.58 -0.86 -17.77
N GLY A 15 7.91 0.11 -18.38
CA GLY A 15 7.86 0.24 -19.83
C GLY A 15 9.28 0.49 -20.36
N ALA A 16 9.70 -0.33 -21.32
CA ALA A 16 10.92 -0.10 -22.08
C ALA A 16 10.84 1.30 -22.73
N VAL A 17 11.80 2.17 -22.40
CA VAL A 17 11.97 3.47 -23.06
C VAL A 17 12.51 3.19 -24.47
N ALA A 18 11.65 3.31 -25.47
CA ALA A 18 12.10 3.39 -26.86
C ALA A 18 12.79 4.75 -27.07
N PRO A 19 14.00 4.81 -27.64
CA PRO A 19 14.64 6.06 -27.98
C PRO A 19 14.04 6.62 -29.27
N GLY A 20 13.67 7.91 -29.23
CA GLY A 20 13.66 8.79 -30.40
C GLY A 20 12.42 8.77 -31.30
N CYS A 21 11.57 9.78 -31.14
CA CYS A 21 10.82 10.36 -32.26
C CYS A 21 10.79 11.88 -32.09
N GLU A 22 11.54 12.57 -32.96
CA GLU A 22 11.49 14.01 -33.20
C GLU A 22 10.03 14.46 -33.44
N GLN A 23 9.54 15.38 -32.61
CA GLN A 23 8.30 16.10 -32.87
C GLN A 23 8.54 17.18 -33.92
N ARG A 24 8.04 16.93 -35.14
CA ARG A 24 7.80 17.97 -36.14
C ARG A 24 6.60 18.81 -35.72
N SER A 25 6.81 20.13 -35.67
CA SER A 25 5.78 21.14 -35.52
C SER A 25 4.70 21.03 -36.61
N ALA A 26 3.44 21.17 -36.22
CA ALA A 26 2.33 21.46 -37.13
C ALA A 26 1.46 22.59 -36.56
N PRO A 27 0.83 23.40 -37.44
CA PRO A 27 0.37 24.75 -37.11
C PRO A 27 -1.08 24.82 -36.64
N ASP A 28 -1.38 25.99 -36.06
CA ASP A 28 -2.69 26.56 -35.71
C ASP A 28 -3.86 26.14 -36.61
N ARG A 29 -4.97 25.73 -35.96
CA ARG A 29 -6.31 25.85 -36.54
C ARG A 29 -7.36 26.29 -35.51
N PRO A 30 -8.37 27.07 -35.96
CA PRO A 30 -9.22 27.89 -35.11
C PRO A 30 -10.47 27.17 -34.58
N ALA A 31 -11.09 27.86 -33.61
CA ALA A 31 -12.33 27.52 -32.92
C ALA A 31 -13.56 27.35 -33.82
N ALA A 32 -14.42 26.39 -33.47
CA ALA A 32 -15.84 26.31 -33.82
C ALA A 32 -16.55 25.58 -32.66
N SER A 33 -17.40 26.27 -31.89
CA SER A 33 -18.86 26.36 -32.06
C SER A 33 -19.62 25.11 -31.62
N THR A 34 -20.29 25.26 -30.48
CA THR A 34 -21.32 24.39 -29.89
C THR A 34 -22.44 24.06 -30.88
N PRO A 35 -23.12 22.90 -30.70
CA PRO A 35 -24.54 23.03 -30.36
C PRO A 35 -25.05 22.06 -29.29
N SER A 36 -26.05 22.60 -28.59
CA SER A 36 -27.03 21.97 -27.73
C SER A 36 -27.89 20.95 -28.48
N ALA A 37 -28.19 19.80 -27.86
CA ALA A 37 -29.40 19.03 -28.15
C ALA A 37 -29.76 18.09 -26.99
N SER A 38 -30.88 18.40 -26.36
CA SER A 38 -31.70 17.51 -25.55
C SER A 38 -32.14 16.28 -26.35
N GLN A 39 -32.16 15.10 -25.73
CA GLN A 39 -33.12 14.06 -26.12
C GLN A 39 -33.44 13.12 -24.95
N SER A 40 -34.75 13.05 -24.71
CA SER A 40 -35.49 12.24 -23.76
C SER A 40 -35.96 10.96 -24.46
N GLY A 41 -35.87 9.81 -23.79
CA GLY A 41 -36.51 8.55 -24.16
C GLY A 41 -36.18 7.53 -23.07
N ALA A 42 -37.07 7.19 -22.14
CA ALA A 42 -38.32 6.43 -22.25
C ALA A 42 -38.13 4.95 -22.61
N ALA A 43 -38.29 4.12 -21.57
CA ALA A 43 -38.82 2.76 -21.51
C ALA A 43 -38.17 1.64 -22.34
N GLN A 44 -37.72 0.57 -21.65
CA GLN A 44 -38.32 -0.75 -21.87
C GLN A 44 -38.02 -1.75 -20.74
N GLU A 45 -39.08 -2.12 -20.03
CA GLU A 45 -39.22 -3.36 -19.27
C GLU A 45 -39.07 -4.57 -20.21
N ARG A 46 -38.31 -5.58 -19.79
CA ARG A 46 -38.58 -6.99 -20.15
C ARG A 46 -38.23 -7.90 -18.97
N GLU A 47 -39.28 -8.36 -18.31
CA GLU A 47 -39.30 -9.53 -17.45
C GLU A 47 -39.03 -10.80 -18.26
N GLY A 48 -38.38 -11.78 -17.62
CA GLY A 48 -38.36 -13.17 -18.07
C GLY A 48 -37.41 -14.04 -17.23
N PRO A 49 -37.93 -14.92 -16.35
CA PRO A 49 -37.20 -16.06 -15.79
C PRO A 49 -37.70 -17.39 -16.43
N PRO A 50 -37.26 -18.57 -15.95
CA PRO A 50 -36.01 -19.31 -16.21
C PRO A 50 -36.31 -20.64 -16.98
N PRO A 51 -35.36 -21.60 -17.12
CA PRO A 51 -35.43 -22.76 -16.21
C PRO A 51 -34.11 -23.51 -15.91
N ASP A 52 -34.21 -24.34 -14.88
CA ASP A 52 -33.35 -25.44 -14.43
C ASP A 52 -32.64 -26.25 -15.52
N SER A 53 -31.43 -26.74 -15.19
CA SER A 53 -31.00 -28.10 -15.54
C SER A 53 -29.89 -28.62 -14.61
N ARG A 54 -30.24 -29.71 -13.92
CA ARG A 54 -29.39 -30.74 -13.29
C ARG A 54 -28.28 -31.17 -14.27
N THR A 55 -27.09 -31.62 -13.86
CA THR A 55 -26.82 -32.97 -13.29
C THR A 55 -25.41 -33.09 -12.67
N PRO A 56 -25.16 -34.14 -11.87
CA PRO A 56 -23.93 -34.40 -11.12
C PRO A 56 -22.94 -35.27 -11.91
N HIS A 57 -21.63 -35.17 -11.62
CA HIS A 57 -20.71 -36.29 -11.84
C HIS A 57 -19.56 -36.31 -10.84
N THR A 58 -19.58 -37.38 -10.04
CA THR A 58 -18.52 -37.93 -9.20
C THR A 58 -17.37 -38.46 -10.06
N ARG A 59 -16.12 -38.22 -9.66
CA ARG A 59 -15.07 -39.25 -9.72
C ARG A 59 -13.89 -38.93 -8.78
N PRO A 60 -13.46 -39.89 -7.95
CA PRO A 60 -12.19 -39.83 -7.25
C PRO A 60 -11.07 -40.36 -8.16
N HIS A 61 -9.86 -39.82 -8.03
CA HIS A 61 -8.66 -40.50 -8.53
C HIS A 61 -7.55 -40.47 -7.49
N ASP A 62 -7.18 -41.69 -7.17
CA ASP A 62 -6.03 -42.27 -6.47
C ASP A 62 -4.72 -41.47 -6.40
N ALA A 63 -4.16 -41.53 -5.19
CA ALA A 63 -2.77 -41.83 -4.84
C ALA A 63 -1.73 -42.05 -5.97
N GLN A 64 -0.55 -41.43 -5.83
CA GLN A 64 0.71 -42.14 -5.53
C GLN A 64 1.96 -41.22 -5.51
N SER A 65 2.85 -41.55 -4.56
CA SER A 65 4.34 -41.47 -4.55
C SER A 65 5.02 -40.11 -4.78
N GLN A 66 5.68 -39.53 -3.76
CA GLN A 66 7.01 -39.89 -3.23
C GLN A 66 8.07 -40.02 -4.31
N ASP A 67 8.95 -39.02 -4.41
CA ASP A 67 10.40 -39.25 -4.55
C ASP A 67 11.24 -38.00 -4.16
N ALA A 68 12.16 -38.28 -3.24
CA ALA A 68 13.52 -37.77 -3.03
C ALA A 68 13.91 -36.26 -3.16
N GLN A 69 14.32 -35.68 -2.02
CA GLN A 69 15.74 -35.45 -1.64
C GLN A 69 16.75 -35.22 -2.79
N THR A 70 17.71 -34.29 -2.81
CA THR A 70 18.39 -33.40 -1.86
C THR A 70 19.27 -32.50 -2.73
N ARG A 71 19.48 -31.21 -2.42
CA ARG A 71 20.76 -30.52 -2.69
C ARG A 71 20.85 -29.19 -1.93
N ASN A 72 21.92 -29.15 -1.12
CA ASN A 72 22.51 -28.15 -0.24
C ASN A 72 22.23 -26.65 -0.49
N PRO A 73 22.03 -25.85 0.57
CA PRO A 73 22.09 -24.40 0.49
C PRO A 73 23.54 -23.88 0.59
N THR A 74 23.90 -23.04 -0.37
CA THR A 74 25.06 -22.14 -0.37
C THR A 74 24.97 -21.17 0.81
N SER A 75 26.01 -21.13 1.62
CA SER A 75 26.18 -20.21 2.75
C SER A 75 26.32 -18.78 2.22
N ALA A 76 25.33 -17.94 2.47
CA ALA A 76 25.42 -16.50 2.27
C ALA A 76 26.27 -15.86 3.39
N PRO A 77 27.01 -14.76 3.11
CA PRO A 77 27.80 -14.06 4.10
C PRO A 77 26.92 -13.39 5.17
N PRO A 78 27.42 -13.24 6.41
CA PRO A 78 26.69 -12.62 7.51
C PRO A 78 26.60 -11.10 7.29
N ASN A 79 25.43 -10.62 6.85
CA ASN A 79 25.09 -9.21 6.97
C ASN A 79 24.82 -8.90 8.45
N GLY A 80 25.83 -8.34 9.12
CA GLY A 80 25.82 -8.00 10.55
C GLY A 80 24.93 -6.82 10.94
N ASN A 81 23.64 -6.87 10.58
CA ASN A 81 22.62 -6.07 11.26
C ASN A 81 22.07 -6.91 12.41
N THR A 82 22.73 -6.86 13.57
CA THR A 82 22.16 -7.39 14.81
C THR A 82 21.02 -6.48 15.23
N ALA A 83 19.85 -6.68 14.61
CA ALA A 83 18.60 -6.10 15.09
C ALA A 83 18.40 -6.54 16.54
N MET A 84 18.14 -5.58 17.42
CA MET A 84 17.76 -5.87 18.80
C MET A 84 16.56 -6.83 18.79
N PRO A 85 16.56 -7.88 19.64
CA PRO A 85 15.42 -8.78 19.72
C PRO A 85 14.17 -7.98 20.12
N ILE A 86 13.16 -8.01 19.25
CA ILE A 86 11.84 -7.42 19.53
C ILE A 86 11.33 -8.09 20.81
N ALA A 87 10.87 -7.28 21.78
CA ALA A 87 10.31 -7.80 23.02
C ALA A 87 9.22 -8.85 22.69
N PRO A 88 9.22 -10.02 23.36
CA PRO A 88 8.29 -11.10 23.03
C PRO A 88 6.84 -10.58 23.04
N GLY A 89 6.11 -10.86 21.95
CA GLY A 89 4.71 -10.46 21.79
C GLY A 89 4.47 -9.14 21.05
N ARG A 90 5.37 -8.73 20.14
CA ARG A 90 5.11 -7.67 19.16
C ARG A 90 5.54 -8.12 17.77
N PHE A 91 4.74 -7.79 16.77
CA PHE A 91 5.07 -8.03 15.36
C PHE A 91 5.96 -6.92 14.83
N ALA A 92 6.91 -7.26 13.95
CA ALA A 92 7.70 -6.27 13.25
C ALA A 92 6.82 -5.45 12.29
N ALA A 93 7.19 -4.21 11.99
CA ALA A 93 6.45 -3.31 11.13
C ALA A 93 6.27 -3.88 9.72
N LYS A 94 7.28 -4.58 9.19
CA LYS A 94 7.20 -5.30 7.91
C LYS A 94 6.18 -6.45 7.97
N GLU A 95 6.11 -7.17 9.10
CA GLU A 95 5.13 -8.24 9.30
C GLU A 95 3.72 -7.67 9.42
N LEU A 96 3.52 -6.57 10.16
CA LEU A 96 2.24 -5.86 10.23
C LEU A 96 1.79 -5.37 8.86
N PHE A 97 2.71 -4.85 8.06
CA PHE A 97 2.43 -4.44 6.68
C PHE A 97 1.93 -5.62 5.84
N GLN A 98 2.54 -6.79 5.97
CA GLN A 98 2.08 -8.01 5.27
C GLN A 98 0.74 -8.51 5.79
N LEU A 99 0.56 -8.56 7.12
CA LEU A 99 -0.69 -8.99 7.77
C LEU A 99 -1.87 -8.09 7.39
N ALA A 100 -1.67 -6.78 7.30
CA ALA A 100 -2.72 -5.86 6.86
C ALA A 100 -3.23 -6.22 5.46
N ARG A 101 -2.33 -6.50 4.51
CA ARG A 101 -2.71 -6.96 3.17
C ARG A 101 -3.45 -8.28 3.21
N MET A 102 -2.90 -9.28 3.91
CA MET A 102 -3.48 -10.61 3.97
C MET A 102 -4.88 -10.58 4.59
N ASN A 103 -5.05 -9.89 5.71
CA ASN A 103 -6.33 -9.82 6.42
C ASN A 103 -7.38 -8.97 5.68
N ALA A 104 -6.95 -8.04 4.81
CA ALA A 104 -7.85 -7.24 3.97
C ALA A 104 -8.21 -7.93 2.64
N SER A 105 -7.52 -9.01 2.27
CA SER A 105 -7.80 -9.78 1.06
C SER A 105 -9.21 -10.38 1.14
N GLY A 106 -10.06 -10.07 0.15
CA GLY A 106 -11.49 -10.42 0.14
C GLY A 106 -12.45 -9.25 0.34
N ALA A 107 -12.00 -8.14 0.93
CA ALA A 107 -12.79 -6.91 1.04
C ALA A 107 -12.20 -5.74 0.23
N VAL A 108 -10.89 -5.72 0.07
CA VAL A 108 -10.15 -4.74 -0.74
C VAL A 108 -9.86 -5.34 -2.11
N PRO A 109 -10.04 -4.60 -3.23
CA PRO A 109 -9.65 -5.07 -4.56
C PRO A 109 -8.16 -5.43 -4.64
N ASP A 110 -7.84 -6.51 -5.33
CA ASP A 110 -6.47 -7.05 -5.40
C ASP A 110 -5.46 -6.05 -6.00
N GLU A 111 -5.92 -5.21 -6.92
CA GLU A 111 -5.14 -4.15 -7.56
C GLU A 111 -4.86 -2.93 -6.67
N SER A 112 -5.44 -2.87 -5.47
CA SER A 112 -5.23 -1.74 -4.56
C SER A 112 -3.79 -1.70 -4.06
N ARG A 113 -3.21 -0.51 -3.92
CA ARG A 113 -1.97 -0.28 -3.17
C ARG A 113 -2.27 -0.11 -1.68
N GLN A 114 -1.24 -0.23 -0.86
CA GLN A 114 -1.28 -0.09 0.59
C GLN A 114 -0.26 0.98 1.02
N SER A 115 -0.65 1.85 1.94
CA SER A 115 0.24 2.86 2.52
C SER A 115 1.31 2.24 3.43
N LEU A 116 2.33 3.02 3.77
CA LEU A 116 3.22 2.73 4.88
C LEU A 116 2.42 2.67 6.21
N PRO A 117 2.96 1.99 7.25
CA PRO A 117 2.33 1.94 8.57
C PRO A 117 2.02 3.34 9.12
N ILE A 118 0.84 3.52 9.70
CA ILE A 118 0.41 4.77 10.35
C ILE A 118 0.13 4.47 11.83
N PRO A 119 1.11 4.66 12.72
CA PRO A 119 0.92 4.43 14.15
C PRO A 119 -0.04 5.48 14.72
N ILE A 120 -1.00 5.03 15.54
CA ILE A 120 -1.94 5.89 16.26
C ILE A 120 -2.03 5.46 17.71
N ARG A 121 -2.39 6.38 18.60
CA ARG A 121 -2.77 6.03 19.97
C ARG A 121 -4.28 5.98 20.12
N THR A 122 -4.71 5.03 20.92
CA THR A 122 -6.08 4.82 21.35
C THR A 122 -6.11 4.76 22.87
N ARG A 123 -7.29 4.70 23.49
CA ARG A 123 -7.40 4.53 24.95
C ARG A 123 -6.85 3.18 25.41
N GLU A 124 -6.91 2.20 24.51
CA GLU A 124 -6.51 0.80 24.68
C GLU A 124 -5.05 0.55 24.27
N GLY A 125 -4.28 1.62 24.01
CA GLY A 125 -2.87 1.57 23.63
C GLY A 125 -2.62 1.95 22.16
N MET A 126 -1.45 1.58 21.66
CA MET A 126 -1.08 1.87 20.27
C MET A 126 -1.80 0.92 19.30
N ARG A 127 -2.17 1.43 18.11
CA ARG A 127 -2.61 0.67 16.95
C ARG A 127 -1.83 1.09 15.71
N VAL A 128 -1.86 0.25 14.68
CA VAL A 128 -1.24 0.58 13.39
C VAL A 128 -2.30 0.55 12.32
N GLN A 129 -2.43 1.67 11.61
CA GLN A 129 -3.36 1.83 10.51
C GLN A 129 -2.66 1.69 9.16
N PHE A 130 -3.42 1.22 8.18
CA PHE A 130 -3.02 1.14 6.78
C PHE A 130 -4.17 1.63 5.90
N ILE A 131 -3.82 2.46 4.92
CA ILE A 131 -4.77 2.99 3.95
C ILE A 131 -4.60 2.20 2.64
N PHE A 132 -5.72 1.78 2.06
CA PHE A 132 -5.73 1.18 0.73
C PHE A 132 -6.37 2.13 -0.28
N PHE A 133 -5.75 2.20 -1.45
CA PHE A 133 -6.12 3.14 -2.52
C PHE A 133 -5.83 2.52 -3.89
N ALA A 134 -6.58 2.92 -4.90
CA ALA A 134 -6.33 2.50 -6.27
C ALA A 134 -5.03 3.12 -6.81
N ALA A 135 -4.35 2.41 -7.70
CA ALA A 135 -3.23 2.94 -8.46
C ALA A 135 -3.34 2.53 -9.92
N VAL A 136 -3.33 3.51 -10.81
CA VAL A 136 -3.46 3.29 -12.25
C VAL A 136 -2.08 3.48 -12.89
N PRO A 137 -1.47 2.43 -13.46
CA PRO A 137 -0.19 2.56 -14.14
C PRO A 137 -0.33 3.42 -15.40
N ARG A 138 0.63 4.33 -15.59
CA ARG A 138 0.85 5.11 -16.81
C ARG A 138 2.31 4.94 -17.23
N PRO A 139 2.70 5.28 -18.48
CA PRO A 139 4.09 5.26 -18.88
C PRO A 139 4.96 6.06 -17.90
N ASN A 140 5.92 5.38 -17.24
CA ASN A 140 6.89 5.92 -16.29
C ASN A 140 6.33 6.50 -14.97
N VAL A 141 5.02 6.39 -14.69
CA VAL A 141 4.41 6.96 -13.48
C VAL A 141 3.17 6.19 -13.05
N GLN A 142 2.85 6.20 -11.77
CA GLN A 142 1.60 5.66 -11.25
C GLN A 142 0.68 6.79 -10.83
N MET A 143 -0.56 6.81 -11.30
CA MET A 143 -1.57 7.76 -10.83
C MET A 143 -2.25 7.16 -9.60
N LEU A 144 -2.11 7.80 -8.46
CA LEU A 144 -2.71 7.34 -7.20
C LEU A 144 -4.13 7.90 -7.09
N GLY A 145 -5.07 7.04 -6.69
CA GLY A 145 -6.44 7.43 -6.35
C GLY A 145 -6.57 7.83 -4.88
N VAL A 146 -7.77 8.28 -4.50
CA VAL A 146 -8.10 8.53 -3.10
C VAL A 146 -8.08 7.24 -2.27
N PRO A 147 -7.86 7.34 -0.95
CA PRO A 147 -8.17 6.27 0.00
C PRO A 147 -9.60 5.74 -0.12
N GLN A 148 -9.73 4.43 -0.16
CA GLN A 148 -11.02 3.72 -0.23
C GLN A 148 -11.27 2.83 0.98
N TYR A 149 -10.20 2.34 1.62
CA TYR A 149 -10.30 1.54 2.84
C TYR A 149 -9.25 1.95 3.86
N LEU A 150 -9.60 1.75 5.13
CA LEU A 150 -8.72 1.88 6.28
C LEU A 150 -8.77 0.58 7.08
N ALA A 151 -7.61 -0.04 7.26
CA ALA A 151 -7.41 -1.18 8.16
C ALA A 151 -6.70 -0.73 9.43
N THR A 152 -7.13 -1.24 10.59
CA THR A 152 -6.48 -1.02 11.88
C THR A 152 -6.10 -2.38 12.47
N LEU A 153 -4.82 -2.56 12.81
CA LEU A 153 -4.29 -3.77 13.43
C LEU A 153 -3.81 -3.51 14.86
N ASP A 154 -3.96 -4.53 15.72
CA ASP A 154 -3.27 -4.59 17.01
C ASP A 154 -1.81 -5.05 16.79
N PRO A 155 -0.81 -4.21 17.11
CA PRO A 155 0.60 -4.53 16.87
C PRO A 155 1.15 -5.68 17.73
N ARG A 156 0.43 -6.10 18.77
CA ARG A 156 0.88 -7.16 19.70
C ARG A 156 0.64 -8.56 19.13
N ASN A 157 -0.50 -8.76 18.49
CA ASN A 157 -0.92 -10.06 17.98
C ASN A 157 -1.18 -10.06 16.46
N GLY A 158 -1.06 -8.91 15.79
CA GLY A 158 -1.30 -8.78 14.35
C GLY A 158 -2.77 -8.87 13.94
N ALA A 159 -3.69 -8.88 14.90
CA ALA A 159 -5.11 -9.03 14.61
C ALA A 159 -5.68 -7.79 13.91
N LEU A 160 -6.46 -8.01 12.86
CA LEU A 160 -7.27 -6.97 12.22
C LEU A 160 -8.45 -6.63 13.14
N GLU A 161 -8.44 -5.45 13.73
CA GLU A 161 -9.51 -4.98 14.61
C GLU A 161 -10.61 -4.24 13.86
N LEU A 162 -10.25 -3.52 12.81
CA LEU A 162 -11.18 -2.74 11.99
C LEU A 162 -10.76 -2.79 10.54
N LEU A 163 -11.72 -3.04 9.65
CA LEU A 163 -11.60 -2.77 8.22
C LEU A 163 -12.88 -2.07 7.78
N ARG A 164 -12.75 -0.85 7.27
CA ARG A 164 -13.91 -0.08 6.79
C ARG A 164 -13.61 0.65 5.50
N LYS A 165 -14.67 0.90 4.74
CA LYS A 165 -14.62 1.87 3.63
C LYS A 165 -14.46 3.28 4.20
N VAL A 166 -13.72 4.10 3.47
CA VAL A 166 -13.48 5.52 3.78
C VAL A 166 -13.62 6.37 2.53
N THR A 167 -13.80 7.66 2.74
CA THR A 167 -13.86 8.71 1.74
C THR A 167 -12.83 9.79 2.06
N PRO A 168 -12.52 10.70 1.13
CA PRO A 168 -11.68 11.86 1.44
C PRO A 168 -12.14 12.67 2.65
N SER A 169 -13.45 12.79 2.87
CA SER A 169 -14.02 13.54 3.98
C SER A 169 -13.70 12.97 5.36
N ASP A 170 -13.50 11.65 5.48
CA ASP A 170 -13.05 10.99 6.72
C ASP A 170 -11.66 11.49 7.17
N PHE A 171 -10.89 12.09 6.26
CA PHE A 171 -9.56 12.64 6.50
C PHE A 171 -9.52 14.17 6.34
N GLY A 172 -10.69 14.83 6.34
CA GLY A 172 -10.80 16.28 6.14
C GLY A 172 -10.35 16.75 4.75
N GLN A 173 -10.38 15.88 3.74
CA GLN A 173 -10.00 16.20 2.36
C GLN A 173 -11.24 16.37 1.47
N SER A 174 -11.15 17.24 0.46
CA SER A 174 -12.23 17.52 -0.50
C SER A 174 -11.94 16.98 -1.90
N HIS A 175 -11.04 15.99 -2.03
CA HIS A 175 -10.72 15.38 -3.32
C HIS A 175 -11.92 14.65 -3.91
N ASP A 176 -12.07 14.70 -5.24
CA ASP A 176 -13.09 13.94 -5.97
C ASP A 176 -12.69 12.43 -6.00
N PRO A 177 -13.53 11.51 -5.49
CA PRO A 177 -13.23 10.07 -5.52
C PRO A 177 -13.05 9.47 -6.91
N ALA A 178 -13.55 10.12 -7.96
CA ALA A 178 -13.42 9.67 -9.34
C ALA A 178 -12.10 10.10 -10.01
N GLN A 179 -11.34 10.99 -9.37
CA GLN A 179 -10.11 11.55 -9.93
C GLN A 179 -8.86 11.06 -9.18
N PRO A 180 -7.73 10.87 -9.87
CA PRO A 180 -6.46 10.61 -9.20
C PRO A 180 -6.02 11.85 -8.41
N ILE A 181 -5.45 11.62 -7.22
CA ILE A 181 -4.93 12.66 -6.33
C ILE A 181 -3.51 13.11 -6.70
N GLY A 182 -2.79 12.32 -7.51
CA GLY A 182 -1.51 12.74 -8.05
C GLY A 182 -0.64 11.60 -8.57
N PRO A 183 0.46 11.94 -9.26
CA PRO A 183 1.45 10.98 -9.72
C PRO A 183 2.38 10.51 -8.60
N PHE A 184 2.85 9.28 -8.70
CA PHE A 184 3.97 8.73 -7.94
C PHE A 184 4.91 7.97 -8.88
N SER A 185 6.18 8.32 -8.82
CA SER A 185 7.28 7.65 -9.53
C SER A 185 8.44 7.45 -8.58
N LEU A 186 9.33 6.50 -8.89
CA LEU A 186 10.61 6.42 -8.21
C LEU A 186 11.34 7.77 -8.33
N PRO A 187 12.01 8.25 -7.27
CA PRO A 187 12.81 9.46 -7.35
C PRO A 187 13.86 9.36 -8.45
N GLN A 188 14.16 10.47 -9.11
CA GLN A 188 15.12 10.48 -10.21
C GLN A 188 16.50 9.99 -9.73
N GLY A 189 17.09 9.06 -10.49
CA GLY A 189 18.40 8.48 -10.17
C GLY A 189 18.39 7.44 -9.06
N VAL A 190 17.23 7.12 -8.47
CA VAL A 190 17.10 6.03 -7.48
C VAL A 190 16.66 4.76 -8.20
N THR A 191 17.46 3.71 -8.07
CA THR A 191 17.11 2.38 -8.59
C THR A 191 16.03 1.72 -7.73
N LEU A 192 15.34 0.73 -8.30
CA LEU A 192 14.35 -0.05 -7.54
C LEU A 192 14.98 -0.80 -6.35
N GLU A 193 16.21 -1.29 -6.51
CA GLU A 193 16.95 -1.97 -5.45
C GLU A 193 17.24 -1.01 -4.28
N GLU A 194 17.71 0.20 -4.58
CA GLU A 194 17.96 1.21 -3.55
C GLU A 194 16.68 1.65 -2.84
N PHE A 195 15.58 1.81 -3.59
CA PHE A 195 14.28 2.11 -3.01
C PHE A 195 13.82 1.00 -2.05
N ASN A 196 13.94 -0.26 -2.46
CA ASN A 196 13.58 -1.40 -1.61
C ASN A 196 14.47 -1.49 -0.37
N ARG A 197 15.78 -1.22 -0.51
CA ARG A 197 16.71 -1.15 0.63
C ARG A 197 16.32 -0.04 1.61
N ASP A 198 15.98 1.14 1.11
CA ASP A 198 15.51 2.27 1.94
C ASP A 198 14.19 1.92 2.64
N LEU A 199 13.27 1.24 1.97
CA LEU A 199 12.00 0.77 2.54
C LEU A 199 12.23 -0.29 3.64
N GLU A 200 13.12 -1.25 3.42
CA GLU A 200 13.47 -2.25 4.43
C GLU A 200 14.12 -1.62 5.65
N ARG A 201 15.04 -0.66 5.45
CA ARG A 201 15.62 0.08 6.57
C ARG A 201 14.55 0.90 7.29
N LEU A 202 13.60 1.51 6.57
CA LEU A 202 12.50 2.24 7.20
C LEU A 202 11.67 1.34 8.12
N PHE A 203 11.37 0.11 7.71
CA PHE A 203 10.66 -0.85 8.59
C PHE A 203 11.45 -1.18 9.86
N ALA A 204 12.77 -1.38 9.75
CA ALA A 204 13.59 -1.59 10.93
C ALA A 204 13.58 -0.37 11.88
N VAL A 205 13.60 0.85 11.32
CA VAL A 205 13.49 2.08 12.12
C VAL A 205 12.11 2.19 12.79
N TYR A 206 11.02 1.76 12.14
CA TYR A 206 9.72 1.63 12.80
C TYR A 206 9.80 0.70 14.01
N ASP A 207 10.43 -0.47 13.90
CA ASP A 207 10.53 -1.44 15.01
C ASP A 207 11.23 -0.85 16.24
N GLU A 208 12.20 0.04 16.03
CA GLU A 208 12.89 0.76 17.11
C GLU A 208 12.03 1.90 17.70
N LEU A 209 11.26 2.60 16.87
CA LEU A 209 10.46 3.76 17.28
C LEU A 209 9.12 3.39 17.94
N LEU A 210 8.45 2.36 17.43
CA LEU A 210 7.10 1.99 17.84
C LEU A 210 6.98 1.68 19.34
N PRO A 211 7.93 0.98 19.99
CA PRO A 211 7.92 0.81 21.44
C PRO A 211 7.94 2.12 22.21
N ALA A 212 8.83 3.05 21.84
CA ALA A 212 8.93 4.35 22.48
C ALA A 212 7.66 5.20 22.26
N PHE A 213 7.03 5.08 21.08
CA PHE A 213 5.76 5.73 20.80
C PHE A 213 4.61 5.11 21.60
N ALA A 214 4.56 3.79 21.79
CA ALA A 214 3.52 3.13 22.57
C ALA A 214 3.59 3.49 24.07
N ASP A 215 4.79 3.59 24.63
CA ASP A 215 5.02 3.83 26.06
C ASP A 215 4.80 5.30 26.49
N SER A 216 4.29 6.14 25.58
CA SER A 216 3.90 7.52 25.89
C SER A 216 4.99 8.43 26.42
N ARG A 217 6.26 8.08 26.19
CA ARG A 217 7.35 8.97 26.56
C ARG A 217 7.33 10.22 25.68
N ALA A 218 7.52 11.39 26.29
CA ALA A 218 7.68 12.65 25.58
C ALA A 218 8.73 12.48 24.48
N SER A 219 8.56 13.14 23.33
CA SER A 219 9.45 13.02 22.16
C SER A 219 10.94 13.22 22.49
N GLY A 220 11.25 13.89 23.61
CA GLY A 220 12.59 14.08 24.15
C GLY A 220 13.33 12.81 24.56
N THR A 221 12.68 11.64 24.67
CA THR A 221 13.37 10.38 25.03
C THR A 221 13.80 9.53 23.85
N VAL A 222 13.41 9.89 22.63
CA VAL A 222 13.81 9.15 21.42
C VAL A 222 15.14 9.68 20.93
N ASP A 223 16.05 8.77 20.58
CA ASP A 223 17.33 9.12 19.96
C ASP A 223 17.10 10.05 18.76
N ALA A 224 17.75 11.22 18.82
CA ALA A 224 17.68 12.22 17.76
C ALA A 224 18.18 11.66 16.41
N LYS A 225 19.17 10.75 16.44
CA LYS A 225 19.68 10.09 15.23
C LYS A 225 18.63 9.21 14.59
N LEU A 226 17.92 8.42 15.39
CA LEU A 226 16.87 7.52 14.92
C LEU A 226 15.69 8.30 14.30
N ARG A 227 15.28 9.41 14.93
CA ARG A 227 14.26 10.31 14.35
C ARG A 227 14.72 10.94 13.04
N ALA A 228 15.94 11.46 12.99
CA ALA A 228 16.49 12.06 11.77
C ALA A 228 16.58 11.03 10.64
N GLU A 229 16.96 9.78 10.96
CA GLU A 229 16.97 8.68 10.00
C GLU A 229 15.56 8.35 9.49
N PHE A 230 14.58 8.27 10.39
CA PHE A 230 13.17 8.06 10.04
C PHE A 230 12.67 9.13 9.06
N VAL A 231 12.84 10.41 9.40
CA VAL A 231 12.38 11.53 8.56
C VAL A 231 13.03 11.46 7.16
N ARG A 232 14.34 11.20 7.11
CA ARG A 232 15.07 11.06 5.85
C ARG A 232 14.56 9.90 5.00
N LEU A 233 14.38 8.72 5.61
CA LEU A 233 13.94 7.51 4.90
C LEU A 233 12.49 7.64 4.46
N PHE A 234 11.60 8.04 5.38
CA PHE A 234 10.19 8.26 5.08
C PHE A 234 10.03 9.23 3.92
N GLY A 235 10.72 10.38 3.94
CA GLY A 235 10.69 11.37 2.86
C GLY A 235 11.15 10.86 1.49
N ARG A 236 11.95 9.77 1.43
CA ARG A 236 12.39 9.14 0.18
C ARG A 236 11.44 8.08 -0.35
N VAL A 237 10.70 7.41 0.54
CA VAL A 237 9.90 6.23 0.17
C VAL A 237 8.39 6.46 0.21
N PHE A 238 7.90 7.46 0.94
CA PHE A 238 6.48 7.75 1.00
C PHE A 238 5.96 8.31 -0.32
N GLU A 239 4.67 8.13 -0.58
CA GLU A 239 4.01 8.67 -1.76
C GLU A 239 3.48 10.10 -1.48
N PRO A 240 4.05 11.17 -2.10
CA PRO A 240 3.67 12.55 -1.79
C PRO A 240 2.19 12.89 -1.96
N PRO A 241 1.45 12.38 -2.99
CA PRO A 241 0.01 12.62 -3.09
C PRO A 241 -0.80 12.17 -1.86
N LEU A 242 -0.28 11.24 -1.06
CA LEU A 242 -0.93 10.77 0.17
C LEU A 242 -0.63 11.63 1.40
N ALA A 243 0.23 12.66 1.29
CA ALA A 243 0.64 13.49 2.42
C ALA A 243 -0.53 14.03 3.26
N PRO A 244 -1.63 14.56 2.67
CA PRO A 244 -2.76 15.05 3.47
C PRO A 244 -3.45 13.95 4.29
N TYR A 245 -3.45 12.72 3.79
CA TYR A 245 -4.07 11.57 4.45
C TYR A 245 -3.19 11.03 5.58
N TYR A 246 -1.87 10.95 5.38
CA TYR A 246 -0.92 10.64 6.46
C TYR A 246 -1.00 11.68 7.58
N LYS A 247 -1.06 12.97 7.22
CA LYS A 247 -1.20 14.07 8.17
C LYS A 247 -2.49 13.96 8.99
N SER A 248 -3.61 13.60 8.37
CA SER A 248 -4.89 13.45 9.08
C SER A 248 -4.92 12.19 9.94
N ALA A 249 -4.46 11.04 9.44
CA ALA A 249 -4.60 9.76 10.13
C ALA A 249 -3.58 9.57 11.25
N GLY A 250 -2.33 10.03 11.04
CA GLY A 250 -1.19 9.80 11.93
C GLY A 250 -0.61 11.06 12.55
N ALA A 251 -1.39 12.15 12.66
CA ALA A 251 -0.92 13.46 13.09
C ALA A 251 -0.03 13.39 14.33
N GLU A 252 -0.46 12.66 15.36
CA GLU A 252 0.26 12.50 16.62
C GLU A 252 1.64 11.88 16.42
N PHE A 253 1.72 10.73 15.72
CA PHE A 253 2.98 10.03 15.48
C PHE A 253 3.94 10.87 14.63
N PHE A 254 3.47 11.40 13.50
CA PHE A 254 4.31 12.16 12.58
C PHE A 254 4.83 13.45 13.21
N ASN A 255 4.01 14.16 14.00
CA ASN A 255 4.47 15.29 14.78
C ASN A 255 5.50 14.88 15.86
N TRP A 256 5.30 13.72 16.50
CA TRP A 256 6.20 13.21 17.53
C TRP A 256 7.59 12.83 16.99
N VAL A 257 7.68 12.26 15.79
CA VAL A 257 8.98 11.99 15.11
C VAL A 257 9.55 13.20 14.37
N GLY A 258 8.77 14.25 14.14
CA GLY A 258 9.20 15.47 13.46
C GLY A 258 9.11 15.44 11.93
N VAL A 259 8.20 14.64 11.37
CA VAL A 259 7.89 14.68 9.93
C VAL A 259 7.10 15.94 9.62
N THR A 260 7.57 16.71 8.64
CA THR A 260 6.82 17.83 8.07
C THR A 260 6.34 17.42 6.68
N PHE A 261 5.03 17.44 6.47
CA PHE A 261 4.43 17.21 5.16
C PHE A 261 4.45 18.52 4.35
N PRO A 262 4.76 18.45 3.03
CA PRO A 262 4.71 19.61 2.16
C PRO A 262 3.30 20.18 2.00
#